data_AF-A0A022RVU0-F1
#
_entry.id   AF-A0A022RVU0-F1
#
_cell.length_a   1.000
_cell.length_b   1.000
_cell.length_c   1.000
_cell.angle_alpha   90.00
_cell.angle_beta   90.00
_cell.angle_gamma   90.00
#
_symmetry.space_group_name_H-M   'P 1'
#
loop_
_entity.id
_entity.type
_entity.pdbx_description
1 polymer ?
#
loop_
_entity_poly.entity_id
_entity_poly.type
_entity_poly.pdbx_seq_one_letter_code
_entity_poly.pdbx_strand_id
1 'polypeptide(L)'
;KLIPCIEFELEHGFVYREYNSSPGYYDGRYWTMWKLPMFGCTDSAQVLRELDEAKKTYPSAFIRIIGFDNVRQVQSISFIAYKPEGY
;
A
#
# COMPACT_ATOMS: atom_id res chain seq x y z
N LYS A 1 9.21 -13.37 9.42
CA LYS A 1 8.73 -12.08 9.97
C LYS A 1 8.37 -11.21 8.78
N LEU A 2 7.20 -10.58 8.77
CA LEU A 2 6.80 -9.76 7.63
C LEU A 2 7.59 -8.45 7.59
N ILE A 3 7.96 -8.02 6.39
CA ILE A 3 8.63 -6.74 6.14
C ILE A 3 7.55 -5.72 5.76
N PRO A 4 7.32 -4.69 6.59
CA PRO A 4 6.32 -3.69 6.30
C PRO A 4 6.74 -2.79 5.13
N CYS A 5 5.76 -2.40 4.32
CA CYS A 5 5.92 -1.45 3.23
C CYS A 5 4.65 -0.60 3.13
N ILE A 6 4.81 0.67 2.78
CA ILE A 6 3.71 1.61 2.60
C ILE A 6 3.63 1.93 1.12
N GLU A 7 2.42 1.91 0.59
CA GLU A 7 2.15 2.29 -0.79
C GLU A 7 0.95 3.23 -0.84
N PHE A 8 0.93 4.10 -1.85
CA PHE A 8 -0.15 5.05 -2.04
C PHE A 8 -0.59 5.13 -3.51
N GLU A 9 -1.84 5.53 -3.71
CA GLU A 9 -2.46 5.72 -5.01
C GLU A 9 -3.41 6.93 -4.97
N LEU A 10 -3.39 7.74 -6.03
CA LEU A 10 -4.06 9.05 -6.05
C LEU A 10 -5.48 9.00 -6.60
N GLU A 11 -5.78 8.05 -7.48
CA GLU A 11 -7.05 8.02 -8.20
C GLU A 11 -7.94 6.85 -7.76
N HIS A 12 -7.38 5.64 -7.75
CA HIS A 12 -8.13 4.39 -7.63
C HIS A 12 -7.74 3.60 -6.38
N GLY A 13 -8.52 3.73 -5.30
CA GLY A 13 -8.28 3.01 -4.04
C GLY A 13 -8.77 1.55 -4.00
N PHE A 14 -9.61 1.15 -4.97
CA PHE A 14 -10.26 -0.16 -5.02
C PHE A 14 -10.08 -0.83 -6.37
N VAL A 15 -10.34 -2.13 -6.41
CA VAL A 15 -10.24 -2.95 -7.63
C VAL A 15 -11.16 -2.40 -8.71
N TYR A 16 -10.60 -2.12 -9.88
CA TYR A 16 -11.33 -1.65 -11.05
C TYR A 16 -10.83 -2.34 -12.32
N ARG A 17 -11.54 -2.14 -13.43
CA ARG A 17 -11.23 -2.72 -14.74
C ARG A 17 -11.59 -1.74 -15.84
N GLU A 18 -10.64 -1.40 -16.69
CA GLU A 18 -10.81 -0.51 -17.84
C GLU A 18 -10.27 -1.14 -19.13
N TYR A 19 -9.08 -1.75 -19.08
CA TYR A 19 -8.36 -2.13 -20.31
C TYR A 19 -8.54 -3.59 -20.73
N ASN A 20 -9.07 -4.47 -19.87
CA ASN A 20 -9.31 -5.88 -20.22
C ASN A 20 -10.40 -6.55 -19.37
N SER A 21 -11.11 -7.50 -19.98
CA SER A 21 -12.23 -8.28 -19.41
C SER A 21 -11.93 -9.76 -19.14
N SER A 22 -10.69 -10.24 -19.32
CA SER A 22 -10.32 -11.64 -19.03
C SER A 22 -10.38 -12.02 -17.53
N PRO A 23 -10.66 -13.30 -17.18
CA PRO A 23 -10.64 -13.74 -15.78
C PRO A 23 -9.30 -13.45 -15.08
N GLY A 24 -9.36 -12.96 -13.84
CA GLY A 24 -8.17 -12.64 -13.04
C GLY A 24 -7.47 -11.31 -13.36
N TYR A 25 -7.90 -10.60 -14.41
CA TYR A 25 -7.38 -9.27 -14.72
C TYR A 25 -8.11 -8.18 -13.92
N TYR A 26 -7.34 -7.32 -13.27
CA TYR A 26 -7.80 -6.07 -12.66
C TYR A 26 -6.74 -4.98 -12.81
N ASP A 27 -7.15 -3.74 -13.02
CA ASP A 27 -6.26 -2.59 -13.11
C ASP A 27 -5.83 -2.12 -11.70
N GLY A 28 -4.83 -1.23 -11.62
CA GLY A 28 -4.34 -0.71 -10.33
C GLY A 28 -3.61 -1.72 -9.45
N ARG A 29 -2.98 -2.77 -10.02
CA ARG A 29 -2.19 -3.77 -9.27
C ARG A 29 -1.00 -3.14 -8.53
N TYR A 30 -0.34 -2.21 -9.20
CA TYR A 30 0.85 -1.53 -8.71
C TYR A 30 0.47 -0.16 -8.18
N TRP A 31 0.85 0.10 -6.94
CA TRP A 31 0.72 1.40 -6.30
C TRP A 31 2.11 2.00 -6.15
N THR A 32 2.18 3.30 -5.91
CA THR A 32 3.46 3.97 -5.74
C THR A 32 4.02 3.66 -4.36
N MET A 33 5.27 3.19 -4.30
CA MET A 33 5.94 2.89 -3.05
C MET A 33 6.31 4.18 -2.31
N TRP A 34 5.96 4.27 -1.03
CA TRP A 34 6.46 5.32 -0.15
C TRP A 34 7.85 4.93 0.35
N LYS A 35 8.87 5.64 -0.16
CA LYS A 35 10.28 5.34 0.12
C LYS A 35 10.64 3.90 -0.28
N LEU A 36 11.03 3.06 0.69
CA LEU A 36 11.48 1.69 0.50
C LEU A 36 10.83 0.77 1.55
N PRO A 37 10.79 -0.56 1.32
CA PRO A 37 10.34 -1.51 2.33
C PRO A 37 11.19 -1.39 3.59
N MET A 38 10.56 -1.46 4.75
CA MET A 38 11.20 -1.19 6.05
C MET A 38 11.92 -2.45 6.57
N PHE A 39 13.00 -2.85 5.89
CA PHE A 39 13.83 -3.98 6.30
C PHE A 39 14.37 -3.78 7.72
N GLY A 40 14.28 -4.83 8.55
CA GLY A 40 14.73 -4.77 9.94
C GLY A 40 13.80 -4.03 10.90
N CYS A 41 12.60 -3.59 10.45
CA CYS A 41 11.65 -2.93 11.34
C CYS A 41 11.25 -3.83 12.53
N THR A 42 11.43 -3.30 13.74
CA THR A 42 11.09 -3.95 15.02
C THR A 42 10.04 -3.21 15.81
N ASP A 43 9.89 -1.90 15.57
CA ASP A 43 8.95 -1.01 16.24
C ASP A 43 7.80 -0.63 15.29
N SER A 44 6.58 -1.02 15.63
CA SER A 44 5.38 -0.68 14.85
C SER A 44 5.11 0.82 14.78
N ALA A 45 5.57 1.60 15.77
CA ALA A 45 5.39 3.05 15.74
C ALA A 45 6.20 3.70 14.61
N GLN A 46 7.28 3.09 14.11
CA GLN A 46 7.98 3.58 12.90
C GLN A 46 7.06 3.53 11.67
N VAL A 47 6.30 2.45 11.52
CA VAL A 47 5.35 2.29 10.39
C VAL A 47 4.26 3.35 10.47
N LEU A 48 3.72 3.62 11.67
CA LEU A 48 2.70 4.64 11.88
C LEU A 48 3.24 6.06 11.62
N ARG A 49 4.48 6.36 12.02
CA ARG A 49 5.12 7.64 11.69
C ARG A 49 5.25 7.85 10.19
N GLU A 50 5.68 6.84 9.45
CA GLU A 50 5.78 6.94 7.99
C GLU A 50 4.41 7.04 7.31
N LEU A 51 3.38 6.38 7.85
CA LEU A 51 2.00 6.55 7.41
C LEU A 51 1.52 8.00 7.59
N ASP A 52 1.78 8.60 8.75
CA ASP A 52 1.39 9.99 9.02
C ASP A 52 2.10 10.97 8.09
N GLU A 53 3.39 10.76 7.79
CA GLU A 53 4.14 11.58 6.84
C GLU A 53 3.64 11.40 5.39
N ALA A 54 3.33 10.17 4.97
CA ALA A 54 2.73 9.90 3.66
C ALA A 54 1.37 10.59 3.52
N LYS A 55 0.52 10.53 4.56
CA LYS A 55 -0.78 11.21 4.61
C LYS A 55 -0.64 12.73 4.52
N LYS A 56 0.32 13.34 5.22
CA LYS A 56 0.56 14.78 5.14
C LYS A 56 1.03 15.22 3.75
N THR A 57 1.84 14.39 3.10
CA THR A 57 2.40 14.68 1.77
C THR A 57 1.36 14.52 0.67
N TYR A 58 0.52 13.48 0.78
CA TYR A 58 -0.52 13.15 -0.18
C TYR A 58 -1.88 12.98 0.52
N PRO A 59 -2.54 14.08 0.93
CA PRO A 59 -3.80 14.02 1.67
C PRO A 59 -4.98 13.48 0.83
N SER A 60 -4.88 13.56 -0.50
CA SER A 60 -5.88 13.00 -1.41
C SER A 60 -5.60 11.56 -1.84
N ALA A 61 -4.56 10.90 -1.28
CA ALA A 61 -4.22 9.54 -1.65
C ALA A 61 -4.96 8.50 -0.80
N PHE A 62 -5.19 7.34 -1.39
CA PHE A 62 -5.30 6.10 -0.64
C PHE A 62 -3.93 5.64 -0.20
N ILE A 63 -3.82 5.14 1.03
CA ILE A 63 -2.58 4.61 1.54
C ILE A 63 -2.84 3.23 2.12
N ARG A 64 -2.06 2.25 1.69
CA ARG A 64 -2.13 0.87 2.17
C ARG A 64 -0.84 0.47 2.86
N ILE A 65 -0.97 -0.40 3.85
CA ILE A 65 0.16 -1.06 4.51
C ILE A 65 0.20 -2.50 4.03
N ILE A 66 1.41 -2.93 3.67
CA ILE A 66 1.71 -4.25 3.11
C ILE A 66 2.73 -4.94 4.00
N GLY A 67 2.59 -6.25 4.17
CA GLY A 67 3.62 -7.11 4.76
C GLY A 67 4.12 -8.12 3.74
N PHE A 68 5.41 -8.00 3.37
CA PHE A 68 6.08 -8.96 2.50
C PHE A 68 6.69 -10.12 3.30
N ASP A 69 6.52 -11.34 2.81
CA ASP A 69 7.27 -12.52 3.24
C ASP A 69 8.41 -12.75 2.25
N ASN A 70 9.65 -12.53 2.70
CA ASN A 70 10.85 -12.66 1.88
C ASN A 70 11.25 -14.10 1.59
N VAL A 71 10.79 -15.08 2.39
CA VAL A 71 11.11 -16.49 2.18
C VAL A 71 10.19 -17.08 1.11
N ARG A 72 8.89 -16.75 1.20
CA ARG A 72 7.89 -17.17 0.20
C ARG A 72 7.85 -16.28 -1.04
N GLN A 73 8.48 -15.11 -0.97
CA GLN A 73 8.49 -14.09 -2.02
C GLN A 73 7.08 -13.62 -2.41
N VAL A 74 6.20 -13.44 -1.41
CA VAL A 74 4.82 -13.02 -1.60
C VAL A 74 4.44 -11.90 -0.66
N GLN A 75 3.48 -11.09 -1.09
CA GLN A 75 2.72 -10.23 -0.19
C GLN A 75 1.77 -11.09 0.64
N SER A 76 1.94 -11.09 1.96
CA SER A 76 1.15 -11.93 2.87
C SER A 76 -0.04 -11.20 3.50
N ILE A 77 0.01 -9.87 3.55
CA ILE A 77 -1.08 -9.04 4.08
C ILE A 77 -1.15 -7.71 3.32
N SER A 78 -2.37 -7.19 3.16
CA SER A 78 -2.65 -5.88 2.60
C SER A 78 -3.91 -5.32 3.23
N PHE A 79 -3.87 -4.07 3.66
CA PHE A 79 -5.07 -3.33 4.06
C PHE A 79 -4.90 -1.84 3.81
N ILE A 80 -6.02 -1.17 3.51
CA ILE A 80 -6.07 0.29 3.42
C ILE A 80 -5.96 0.86 4.83
N ALA A 81 -4.95 1.69 5.08
CA ALA A 81 -4.71 2.36 6.34
C ALA A 81 -5.25 3.80 6.35
N TYR A 82 -5.35 4.43 5.19
CA TYR A 82 -5.92 5.76 5.03
C TYR A 82 -6.71 5.87 3.70
N LYS A 83 -7.80 6.61 3.75
CA LYS A 83 -8.62 6.99 2.59
C LYS A 83 -8.71 8.51 2.50
N PRO A 84 -8.72 9.08 1.31
CA PRO A 84 -8.88 10.52 1.14
C PRO A 84 -10.27 10.98 1.58
N GLU A 85 -10.37 12.26 1.92
CA GLU A 85 -11.63 12.87 2.35
C GLU A 85 -12.64 12.87 1.19
N GLY A 86 -13.86 12.40 1.43
CA GLY A 86 -14.92 12.35 0.43
C GLY A 86 -14.97 11.08 -0.43
N TYR A 87 -14.15 10.07 -0.11
CA TYR A 87 -14.24 8.72 -0.66
C TYR A 87 -14.98 7.74 0.25
#